data_AF-A0A961GRS7-F1
#
_entry.id   AF-A0A961GRS7-F1
#
_cell.length_a   1.000
_cell.length_b   1.000
_cell.length_c   1.000
_cell.angle_alpha   90.00
_cell.angle_beta   90.00
_cell.angle_gamma   90.00
#
_symmetry.space_group_name_H-M   'P 1'
#
loop_
_entity.id
_entity.type
_entity.pdbx_description
1 polymer ?
#
loop_
_entity_poly.entity_id
_entity_poly.type
_entity_poly.pdbx_seq_one_letter_code
_entity_poly.pdbx_strand_id
1 'polypeptide(L)'
;MGRHHVRNATVAVLGTVLVVAAACTPTPTPPTGPVDPAPPEIHDVRLVTPRTEAPVTATLRWRISDPNGDALTCRIDLDGDGTHDRTISPCPTAGDLLVTYRTAGTVVASLDVSDGTFDAPTWTTDPLFVTAGPSEPFDITLHFDPATAPEYRDAFAAASARWQQVVVDGWNPEPLVVPAGFMGWIPAFDGAVDDVLIAARVVELDGPGGLLGQAGALAKRASSGEPYFGLMEFDAADLADYAAAGELVDLIVHEMGHVLGIGFNWVGEGRVDDLLTNPTYNGPAANAAWHELGGTGQVPVEDQGDVGTRAAHWRESTFANELMTGYADSDERLSRVTIGALADRGYGVELSAADDYTLPAPWAGAARRAGRAPQHTTPVALLPEGMLKG
;
A
#
# COMPACT_ATOMS: atom_id res chain seq x y z
N MET A 1 81.04 -25.73 -36.01
CA MET A 1 81.54 -25.33 -34.68
C MET A 1 80.33 -25.20 -33.76
N GLY A 2 80.08 -25.97 -32.70
CA GLY A 2 80.57 -27.23 -32.16
C GLY A 2 79.40 -27.88 -31.40
N ARG A 3 79.32 -29.21 -31.40
CA ARG A 3 78.28 -30.03 -30.73
C ARG A 3 78.73 -30.36 -29.30
N HIS A 4 77.85 -30.30 -28.30
CA HIS A 4 77.92 -31.09 -27.04
C HIS A 4 76.50 -31.21 -26.46
N HIS A 5 75.85 -32.38 -26.52
CA HIS A 5 75.90 -33.55 -25.61
C HIS A 5 75.19 -33.38 -24.26
N VAL A 6 74.11 -34.15 -24.12
CA VAL A 6 73.25 -34.38 -22.94
C VAL A 6 74.02 -35.14 -21.86
N ARG A 7 73.87 -34.78 -20.58
CA ARG A 7 74.08 -35.66 -19.41
C ARG A 7 73.12 -35.32 -18.27
N ASN A 8 72.51 -36.38 -17.73
CA ASN A 8 71.67 -36.42 -16.52
C ASN A 8 72.44 -36.07 -15.24
N ALA A 9 71.74 -35.51 -14.24
CA ALA A 9 72.02 -35.80 -12.83
C ALA A 9 70.78 -35.56 -11.94
N THR A 10 70.32 -36.64 -11.34
CA THR A 10 69.34 -36.72 -10.26
C THR A 10 69.99 -36.28 -8.95
N VAL A 11 69.33 -35.46 -8.13
CA VAL A 11 69.71 -35.25 -6.72
C VAL A 11 68.46 -35.39 -5.85
N ALA A 12 68.48 -36.37 -4.96
CA ALA A 12 67.45 -36.65 -3.97
C ALA A 12 67.58 -35.69 -2.77
N VAL A 13 66.45 -35.18 -2.27
CA VAL A 13 66.39 -34.38 -1.03
C VAL A 13 65.57 -35.15 0.00
N LEU A 14 66.21 -35.46 1.13
CA LEU A 14 65.62 -36.09 2.31
C LEU A 14 64.61 -35.16 2.99
N GLY A 15 63.38 -35.64 3.18
CA GLY A 15 62.35 -34.96 3.97
C GLY A 15 62.55 -35.15 5.47
N THR A 16 62.51 -34.06 6.23
CA THR A 16 62.45 -34.06 7.70
C THR A 16 61.02 -33.69 8.10
N VAL A 17 60.34 -34.57 8.83
CA VAL A 17 58.99 -34.35 9.36
C VAL A 17 59.09 -33.60 10.69
N LEU A 18 58.50 -32.41 10.76
CA LEU A 18 58.35 -31.62 11.99
C LEU A 18 56.96 -31.92 12.58
N VAL A 19 56.91 -32.51 13.78
CA VAL A 19 55.65 -32.73 14.51
C VAL A 19 55.39 -31.50 15.38
N VAL A 20 54.35 -30.73 15.05
CA VAL A 20 53.86 -29.61 15.86
C VAL A 20 52.82 -30.14 16.83
N ALA A 21 53.10 -30.09 18.13
CA ALA A 21 52.13 -30.38 19.18
C ALA A 21 51.21 -29.17 19.38
N ALA A 22 49.93 -29.31 19.05
CA ALA A 22 48.91 -28.29 19.31
C ALA A 22 48.50 -28.34 20.79
N ALA A 23 48.84 -27.30 21.55
CA ALA A 23 48.30 -27.08 22.89
C ALA A 23 46.86 -26.55 22.75
N CYS A 24 45.87 -27.34 23.17
CA CYS A 24 44.47 -26.91 23.24
C CYS A 24 44.32 -25.91 24.39
N THR A 25 44.02 -24.65 24.09
CA THR A 25 43.44 -23.73 25.07
C THR A 25 41.95 -24.09 25.22
N PRO A 26 41.41 -24.21 26.44
CA PRO A 26 39.99 -24.45 26.62
C PRO A 26 39.21 -23.25 26.08
N THR A 27 38.26 -23.52 25.18
CA THR A 27 37.28 -22.55 24.70
C THR A 27 36.51 -21.99 25.90
N PRO A 28 36.35 -20.66 26.05
CA PRO A 28 35.52 -20.11 27.11
C PRO A 28 34.12 -20.67 26.96
N THR A 29 33.64 -21.34 28.01
CA THR A 29 32.28 -21.87 28.08
C THR A 29 31.31 -20.68 28.03
N PRO A 30 30.26 -20.69 27.18
CA PRO A 30 29.19 -19.71 27.28
C PRO A 30 28.64 -19.72 28.72
N PRO A 31 28.28 -18.57 29.31
CA PRO A 31 27.70 -18.56 30.64
C PRO A 31 26.42 -19.41 30.62
N THR A 32 26.43 -20.51 31.38
CA THR A 32 25.32 -21.47 31.53
C THR A 32 24.59 -21.30 32.87
N GLY A 33 24.66 -20.10 33.46
CA GLY A 33 23.80 -19.75 34.58
C GLY A 33 22.37 -19.48 34.11
N PRO A 34 21.34 -19.68 34.95
CA PRO A 34 20.03 -19.08 34.68
C PRO A 34 20.24 -17.58 34.50
N VAL A 35 19.79 -17.03 33.38
CA VAL A 35 19.67 -15.58 33.25
C VAL A 35 18.68 -15.17 34.34
N ASP A 36 19.09 -14.33 35.29
CA ASP A 36 18.15 -13.81 36.28
C ASP A 36 16.94 -13.24 35.53
N PRO A 37 15.71 -13.58 35.94
CA PRO A 37 14.54 -13.15 35.21
C PRO A 37 14.45 -11.62 35.31
N ALA A 38 14.42 -10.97 34.15
CA ALA A 38 14.48 -9.53 33.97
C ALA A 38 13.16 -9.06 33.35
N PRO A 39 12.66 -7.86 33.70
CA PRO A 39 11.42 -7.37 33.15
C PRO A 39 11.52 -7.12 31.63
N PRO A 40 10.39 -7.16 30.92
CA PRO A 40 10.35 -6.75 29.52
C PRO A 40 10.69 -5.27 29.36
N GLU A 41 11.17 -4.91 28.17
CA GLU A 41 11.56 -3.55 27.81
C GLU A 41 10.70 -3.01 26.66
N ILE A 42 10.24 -1.76 26.79
CA ILE A 42 9.59 -1.01 25.73
C ILE A 42 10.61 -0.02 25.15
N HIS A 43 10.90 -0.14 23.85
CA HIS A 43 11.90 0.69 23.16
C HIS A 43 11.28 1.91 22.50
N ASP A 44 10.06 1.75 21.96
CA ASP A 44 9.38 2.78 21.17
C ASP A 44 7.90 2.43 21.06
N VAL A 45 7.03 3.41 21.28
CA VAL A 45 5.60 3.35 20.96
C VAL A 45 5.18 4.72 20.44
N ARG A 46 4.51 4.74 19.28
CA ARG A 46 4.04 5.99 18.66
C ARG A 46 2.79 5.78 17.82
N LEU A 47 1.98 6.82 17.73
CA LEU A 47 0.94 6.94 16.71
C LEU A 47 1.55 7.60 15.46
N VAL A 48 1.29 7.01 14.30
CA VAL A 48 1.72 7.54 13.00
C VAL A 48 0.49 7.79 12.13
N THR A 49 0.37 9.02 11.63
CA THR A 49 -0.69 9.41 10.69
C THR A 49 -0.23 10.62 9.87
N PRO A 50 -0.63 10.72 8.59
CA PRO A 50 -0.36 11.92 7.78
C PRO A 50 -1.38 13.04 8.01
N ARG A 51 -2.51 12.78 8.69
CA ARG A 51 -3.59 13.75 8.87
C ARG A 51 -3.94 14.00 10.34
N THR A 52 -4.55 15.15 10.62
CA THR A 52 -5.04 15.52 11.96
C THR A 52 -6.54 15.82 12.00
N GLU A 53 -7.17 16.02 10.84
CA GLU A 53 -8.62 16.24 10.73
C GLU A 53 -9.37 14.91 10.82
N ALA A 54 -10.48 14.87 11.57
CA ALA A 54 -11.27 13.66 11.69
C ALA A 54 -11.99 13.30 10.36
N PRO A 55 -12.20 12.00 10.03
CA PRO A 55 -11.69 10.84 10.74
C PRO A 55 -10.19 10.63 10.52
N VAL A 56 -9.41 10.59 11.60
CA VAL A 56 -7.97 10.31 11.53
C VAL A 56 -7.76 8.81 11.57
N THR A 57 -7.27 8.23 10.48
CA THR A 57 -6.71 6.89 10.50
C THR A 57 -5.25 6.98 10.93
N ALA A 58 -4.94 6.38 12.07
CA ALA A 58 -3.60 6.32 12.64
C ALA A 58 -3.16 4.87 12.82
N THR A 59 -1.85 4.67 12.82
CA THR A 59 -1.22 3.40 13.13
C THR A 59 -0.45 3.52 14.42
N LEU A 60 -0.88 2.81 15.46
CA LEU A 60 -0.08 2.60 16.66
C LEU A 60 1.02 1.60 16.32
N ARG A 61 2.30 1.98 16.50
CA ARG A 61 3.45 1.11 16.25
C ARG A 61 4.23 0.93 17.54
N TRP A 62 4.76 -0.26 17.78
CA TRP A 62 5.59 -0.55 18.95
C TRP A 62 6.83 -1.37 18.60
N ARG A 63 7.86 -1.23 19.44
CA ARG A 63 9.01 -2.12 19.55
C ARG A 63 9.28 -2.45 21.01
N ILE A 64 9.33 -3.74 21.30
CA ILE A 64 9.46 -4.29 22.65
C ILE A 64 10.42 -5.49 22.61
N SER A 65 10.99 -5.85 23.74
CA SER A 65 11.80 -7.06 23.87
C SER A 65 11.68 -7.67 25.25
N ASP A 66 12.03 -8.94 25.33
CA ASP A 66 12.19 -9.66 26.58
C ASP A 66 13.61 -10.22 26.68
N PRO A 67 14.40 -9.88 27.72
CA PRO A 67 15.75 -10.40 27.87
C PRO A 67 15.82 -11.93 28.06
N ASN A 68 14.76 -12.53 28.57
CA ASN A 68 14.65 -13.95 28.87
C ASN A 68 14.04 -14.76 27.70
N GLY A 69 13.43 -14.07 26.73
CA GLY A 69 12.76 -14.67 25.58
C GLY A 69 11.35 -15.16 25.90
N ASP A 70 10.75 -14.68 26.99
CA ASP A 70 9.41 -15.05 27.42
C ASP A 70 8.34 -14.45 26.49
N ALA A 71 7.17 -15.09 26.47
CA ALA A 71 6.05 -14.65 25.66
C ALA A 71 5.42 -13.39 26.26
N LEU A 72 5.35 -12.32 25.47
CA LEU A 72 4.83 -11.04 25.93
C LEU A 72 3.31 -10.95 25.76
N THR A 73 2.68 -10.20 26.65
CA THR A 73 1.27 -9.76 26.54
C THR A 73 1.23 -8.24 26.54
N CYS A 74 0.59 -7.68 25.53
CA CYS A 74 0.40 -6.23 25.40
C CYS A 74 -1.04 -5.87 25.74
N ARG A 75 -1.25 -4.88 26.60
CA ARG A 75 -2.54 -4.24 26.85
C ARG A 75 -2.47 -2.80 26.38
N ILE A 76 -3.40 -2.40 25.54
CA ILE A 76 -3.35 -1.13 24.82
C ILE A 76 -4.62 -0.35 25.17
N ASP A 77 -4.41 0.87 25.64
CA ASP A 77 -5.42 1.92 25.78
C ASP A 77 -5.23 2.86 24.57
N LEU A 78 -6.20 2.87 23.64
CA LEU A 78 -6.07 3.58 22.37
C LEU A 78 -6.51 5.04 22.47
N ASP A 79 -7.41 5.38 23.39
CA ASP A 79 -7.97 6.72 23.52
C ASP A 79 -7.44 7.51 24.72
N GLY A 80 -6.73 6.85 25.63
CA GLY A 80 -6.13 7.43 26.82
C GLY A 80 -7.12 7.63 27.97
N ASP A 81 -8.24 6.90 27.99
CA ASP A 81 -9.25 6.98 29.04
C ASP A 81 -8.90 6.20 30.32
N GLY A 82 -7.79 5.45 30.28
CA GLY A 82 -7.29 4.60 31.36
C GLY A 82 -7.84 3.18 31.34
N THR A 83 -8.59 2.79 30.30
CA THR A 83 -9.07 1.44 30.08
C THR A 83 -8.40 0.79 28.86
N HIS A 84 -8.15 -0.52 28.95
CA HIS A 84 -7.51 -1.24 27.84
C HIS A 84 -8.54 -1.67 26.80
N ASP A 85 -8.50 -1.04 25.62
CA ASP A 85 -9.32 -1.39 24.46
C ASP A 85 -8.93 -2.72 23.80
N ARG A 86 -7.64 -3.06 23.87
CA ARG A 86 -7.08 -4.23 23.20
C ARG A 86 -6.09 -4.97 24.09
N THR A 87 -6.09 -6.28 23.95
CA THR A 87 -5.07 -7.16 24.54
C THR A 87 -4.57 -8.11 23.48
N ILE A 88 -3.25 -8.16 23.28
CA ILE A 88 -2.58 -9.02 22.29
C ILE A 88 -1.71 -10.01 23.05
N SER A 89 -1.92 -11.31 22.82
CA SER A 89 -1.15 -12.40 23.41
C SER A 89 -1.12 -13.61 22.45
N PRO A 90 0.07 -14.07 22.02
CA PRO A 90 1.38 -13.48 22.24
C PRO A 90 1.53 -12.14 21.49
N CYS A 91 2.10 -11.14 22.15
CA CYS A 91 2.41 -9.84 21.55
C CYS A 91 3.73 -9.91 20.77
N PRO A 92 3.77 -9.48 19.49
CA PRO A 92 4.99 -9.48 18.71
C PRO A 92 5.97 -8.41 19.22
N THR A 93 7.27 -8.70 19.11
CA THR A 93 8.35 -7.78 19.53
C THR A 93 8.41 -6.49 18.69
N ALA A 94 7.85 -6.52 17.48
CA ALA A 94 7.50 -5.33 16.73
C ALA A 94 6.14 -5.54 16.09
N GLY A 95 5.25 -4.58 16.24
CA GLY A 95 3.91 -4.68 15.67
C GLY A 95 3.30 -3.32 15.41
N ASP A 96 2.15 -3.38 14.76
CA ASP A 96 1.31 -2.25 14.47
C ASP A 96 -0.17 -2.61 14.62
N LEU A 97 -0.98 -1.57 14.85
CA LEU A 97 -2.42 -1.68 15.00
C LEU A 97 -3.06 -0.43 14.40
N LEU A 98 -4.08 -0.64 13.58
CA LEU A 98 -4.79 0.42 12.91
C LEU A 98 -5.95 0.91 13.78
N VAL A 99 -6.09 2.23 13.92
CA VAL A 99 -7.10 2.88 14.77
C VAL A 99 -7.67 4.11 14.07
N THR A 100 -8.96 4.38 14.29
CA THR A 100 -9.65 5.53 13.71
C THR A 100 -10.20 6.44 14.80
N TYR A 101 -9.80 7.71 14.78
CA TYR A 101 -10.33 8.74 15.67
C TYR A 101 -11.33 9.62 14.92
N ARG A 102 -12.60 9.56 15.30
CA ARG A 102 -13.71 10.21 14.60
C ARG A 102 -14.11 11.57 15.16
N THR A 103 -13.64 11.88 16.35
CA THR A 103 -14.02 13.08 17.10
C THR A 103 -12.80 13.93 17.39
N ALA A 104 -12.97 15.25 17.30
CA ALA A 104 -11.95 16.19 17.71
C ALA A 104 -11.60 16.00 19.20
N GLY A 105 -10.31 16.11 19.52
CA GLY A 105 -9.80 15.87 20.85
C GLY A 105 -8.30 15.65 20.85
N THR A 106 -7.73 15.52 22.05
CA THR A 106 -6.34 15.12 22.21
C THR A 106 -6.32 13.66 22.63
N VAL A 107 -5.59 12.83 21.88
CA VAL A 107 -5.42 11.40 22.17
C VAL A 107 -4.01 11.15 22.68
N VAL A 108 -3.90 10.35 23.73
CA VAL A 108 -2.62 9.84 24.26
C VAL A 108 -2.77 8.35 24.49
N ALA A 109 -2.41 7.55 23.48
CA ALA A 109 -2.48 6.10 23.61
C ALA A 109 -1.40 5.60 24.59
N SER A 110 -1.68 4.48 25.26
CA SER A 110 -0.72 3.83 26.15
C SER A 110 -0.58 2.33 25.89
N LEU A 111 0.61 1.81 26.23
CA LEU A 111 0.97 0.40 26.10
C LEU A 111 1.54 -0.09 27.43
N ASP A 112 0.93 -1.15 27.95
CA ASP A 112 1.46 -1.97 29.03
C ASP A 112 1.95 -3.31 28.49
N VAL A 113 3.13 -3.74 28.92
CA VAL A 113 3.76 -5.00 28.48
C VAL A 113 4.09 -5.86 29.68
N SER A 114 3.71 -7.12 29.63
CA SER A 114 3.93 -8.11 30.69
C SER A 114 4.51 -9.41 30.12
N ASP A 115 5.47 -10.02 30.80
CA ASP A 115 5.97 -11.38 30.51
C ASP A 115 5.25 -12.45 31.36
N GLY A 116 4.27 -12.04 32.19
CA GLY A 116 3.53 -12.88 33.14
C GLY A 116 4.14 -12.96 34.55
N THR A 117 5.37 -12.50 34.73
CA THR A 117 6.09 -12.38 36.01
C THR A 117 6.34 -10.92 36.38
N PHE A 118 6.76 -10.12 35.41
CA PHE A 118 7.08 -8.70 35.51
C PHE A 118 6.29 -7.89 34.49
N ASP A 119 6.07 -6.62 34.83
CA ASP A 119 5.50 -5.62 33.95
C ASP A 119 6.57 -4.56 33.64
N ALA A 120 6.66 -4.16 32.37
CA ALA A 120 7.42 -2.97 31.98
C ALA A 120 6.72 -1.70 32.49
N PRO A 121 7.44 -0.59 32.71
CA PRO A 121 6.80 0.70 32.91
C PRO A 121 5.88 1.05 31.73
N THR A 122 4.66 1.49 32.01
CA THR A 122 3.70 1.95 30.99
C THR A 122 4.33 3.00 30.08
N TRP A 123 4.18 2.84 28.78
CA TRP A 123 4.58 3.83 27.80
C TRP A 123 3.36 4.58 27.27
N THR A 124 3.44 5.91 27.21
CA THR A 124 2.43 6.76 26.56
C THR A 124 3.00 7.39 25.31
N THR A 125 2.21 7.48 24.24
CA THR A 125 2.65 8.17 23.02
C THR A 125 2.75 9.68 23.23
N ASP A 126 3.41 10.37 22.30
CA ASP A 126 3.20 11.82 22.17
C ASP A 126 1.71 12.12 21.90
N PRO A 127 1.18 13.27 22.37
CA PRO A 127 -0.20 13.65 22.13
C PRO A 127 -0.49 13.82 20.64
N LEU A 128 -1.54 13.14 20.16
CA LEU A 128 -2.12 13.36 18.84
C LEU A 128 -3.29 14.35 18.97
N PHE A 129 -3.20 15.49 18.30
CA PHE A 129 -4.26 16.49 18.27
C PHE A 129 -5.16 16.23 17.07
N VAL A 130 -6.37 15.72 17.34
CA VAL A 130 -7.41 15.51 16.33
C VAL A 130 -8.28 16.76 16.26
N THR A 131 -8.36 17.38 15.09
CA THR A 131 -9.23 18.53 14.83
C THR A 131 -10.59 18.05 14.31
N ALA A 132 -11.56 18.98 14.28
CA ALA A 132 -12.85 18.69 13.67
C ALA A 132 -12.65 18.27 12.21
N GLY A 133 -13.43 17.28 11.78
CA GLY A 133 -13.41 16.81 10.42
C GLY A 133 -13.96 17.81 9.40
N PRO A 134 -13.97 17.44 8.12
CA PRO A 134 -14.49 18.27 7.03
C PRO A 134 -15.95 18.65 7.28
N SER A 135 -16.36 19.81 6.76
CA SER A 135 -17.74 20.28 6.85
C SER A 135 -18.68 19.63 5.83
N GLU A 136 -18.14 18.91 4.85
CA GLU A 136 -18.88 18.32 3.74
C GLU A 136 -18.34 16.93 3.34
N PRO A 137 -19.19 16.07 2.75
CA PRO A 137 -18.78 14.76 2.28
C PRO A 137 -17.96 14.86 0.99
N PHE A 138 -17.17 13.82 0.72
CA PHE A 138 -16.43 13.69 -0.53
C PHE A 138 -17.36 13.53 -1.76
N ASP A 139 -17.07 14.25 -2.84
CA ASP A 139 -17.77 14.15 -4.12
C ASP A 139 -16.84 13.80 -5.31
N ILE A 140 -17.36 13.02 -6.25
CA ILE A 140 -16.70 12.76 -7.52
C ILE A 140 -17.63 13.23 -8.64
N THR A 141 -17.24 14.31 -9.30
CA THR A 141 -17.96 14.82 -10.46
C THR A 141 -17.48 14.13 -11.74
N LEU A 142 -18.40 13.47 -12.45
CA LEU A 142 -18.14 12.79 -13.72
C LEU A 142 -18.41 13.71 -14.92
N HIS A 143 -17.38 13.96 -15.73
CA HIS A 143 -17.42 14.83 -16.90
C HIS A 143 -17.27 14.01 -18.18
N PHE A 144 -18.39 13.49 -18.68
CA PHE A 144 -18.39 12.55 -19.80
C PHE A 144 -18.14 13.22 -21.16
N ASP A 145 -17.41 12.54 -22.04
CA ASP A 145 -17.55 12.77 -23.49
C ASP A 145 -19.04 12.60 -23.87
N PRO A 146 -19.67 13.60 -24.52
CA PRO A 146 -21.06 13.53 -24.96
C PRO A 146 -21.39 12.29 -25.81
N ALA A 147 -20.41 11.72 -26.51
CA ALA A 147 -20.56 10.51 -27.32
C ALA A 147 -20.65 9.23 -26.47
N THR A 148 -20.28 9.27 -25.18
CA THR A 148 -20.36 8.12 -24.27
C THR A 148 -21.80 7.66 -24.12
N ALA A 149 -22.02 6.39 -24.43
CA ALA A 149 -23.35 5.79 -24.43
C ALA A 149 -23.95 5.79 -23.01
N PRO A 150 -25.25 6.12 -22.85
CA PRO A 150 -25.88 6.25 -21.53
C PRO A 150 -25.78 4.98 -20.66
N GLU A 151 -25.79 3.80 -21.26
CA GLU A 151 -25.72 2.50 -20.56
C GLU A 151 -24.46 2.32 -19.72
N TYR A 152 -23.35 2.97 -20.08
CA TYR A 152 -22.12 2.91 -19.28
C TYR A 152 -22.15 3.92 -18.13
N ARG A 153 -22.88 5.04 -18.25
CA ARG A 153 -22.86 6.13 -17.25
C ARG A 153 -23.33 5.67 -15.87
N ASP A 154 -24.29 4.75 -15.83
CA ASP A 154 -24.78 4.18 -14.57
C ASP A 154 -23.68 3.37 -13.85
N ALA A 155 -22.81 2.66 -14.59
CA ALA A 155 -21.70 1.92 -14.01
C ALA A 155 -20.62 2.86 -13.44
N PHE A 156 -20.32 3.97 -14.13
CA PHE A 156 -19.44 5.02 -13.58
C PHE A 156 -20.03 5.68 -12.34
N ALA A 157 -21.34 5.95 -12.32
CA ALA A 157 -22.02 6.51 -11.16
C ALA A 157 -22.03 5.53 -9.97
N ALA A 158 -22.16 4.22 -10.22
CA ALA A 158 -22.01 3.20 -9.19
C ALA A 158 -20.57 3.14 -8.64
N ALA A 159 -19.58 3.26 -9.52
CA ALA A 159 -18.17 3.29 -9.12
C ALA A 159 -17.83 4.54 -8.30
N SER A 160 -18.34 5.72 -8.68
CA SER A 160 -18.15 6.94 -7.90
C SER A 160 -18.81 6.84 -6.54
N ALA A 161 -20.05 6.33 -6.49
CA ALA A 161 -20.74 6.08 -5.23
C ALA A 161 -19.98 5.09 -4.33
N ARG A 162 -19.29 4.09 -4.90
CA ARG A 162 -18.45 3.16 -4.13
C ARG A 162 -17.27 3.88 -3.47
N TRP A 163 -16.54 4.71 -4.20
CA TRP A 163 -15.43 5.49 -3.62
C TRP A 163 -15.89 6.56 -2.63
N GLN A 164 -17.05 7.18 -2.84
CA GLN A 164 -17.64 8.15 -1.90
C GLN A 164 -18.18 7.50 -0.61
N GLN A 165 -18.27 6.17 -0.53
CA GLN A 165 -18.47 5.47 0.75
C GLN A 165 -17.16 5.27 1.52
N VAL A 166 -16.04 5.20 0.79
CA VAL A 166 -14.70 4.91 1.31
C VAL A 166 -14.03 6.20 1.77
N VAL A 167 -14.03 7.23 0.93
CA VAL A 167 -13.54 8.56 1.26
C VAL A 167 -14.72 9.36 1.76
N VAL A 168 -14.61 9.89 2.98
CA VAL A 168 -15.73 10.55 3.66
C VAL A 168 -15.49 12.04 3.88
N ASP A 169 -14.35 12.55 3.43
CA ASP A 169 -13.97 13.93 3.58
C ASP A 169 -13.76 14.65 2.26
N GLY A 170 -14.41 15.80 2.13
CA GLY A 170 -14.12 16.75 1.08
C GLY A 170 -12.93 17.67 1.40
N TRP A 171 -12.42 18.32 0.36
CA TRP A 171 -11.39 19.34 0.32
C TRP A 171 -11.97 20.65 -0.19
N ASN A 172 -11.31 21.76 0.16
CA ASN A 172 -11.66 23.06 -0.42
C ASN A 172 -11.63 23.02 -1.96
N PRO A 173 -12.57 23.63 -2.68
CA PRO A 173 -12.58 23.57 -4.14
C PRO A 173 -11.30 24.13 -4.81
N GLU A 174 -10.77 23.47 -5.85
CA GLU A 174 -9.68 23.98 -6.70
C GLU A 174 -10.21 24.68 -7.95
N PRO A 175 -9.66 25.84 -8.36
CA PRO A 175 -9.97 26.41 -9.67
C PRO A 175 -9.40 25.56 -10.81
N LEU A 176 -10.20 25.37 -11.88
CA LEU A 176 -9.81 24.61 -13.06
C LEU A 176 -10.42 25.19 -14.34
N VAL A 177 -9.56 25.41 -15.35
CA VAL A 177 -10.00 25.71 -16.72
C VAL A 177 -9.45 24.65 -17.69
N VAL A 178 -10.36 23.90 -18.31
CA VAL A 178 -10.09 22.92 -19.35
C VAL A 178 -10.66 23.42 -20.67
N PRO A 179 -9.82 23.66 -21.71
CA PRO A 179 -10.32 24.08 -23.02
C PRO A 179 -11.08 22.93 -23.72
N ALA A 180 -12.05 23.27 -24.58
CA ALA A 180 -12.77 22.28 -25.37
C ALA A 180 -11.81 21.43 -26.23
N GLY A 181 -11.94 20.11 -26.17
CA GLY A 181 -11.09 19.19 -26.92
C GLY A 181 -9.68 19.06 -26.34
N PHE A 182 -9.48 19.40 -25.06
CA PHE A 182 -8.24 19.09 -24.37
C PHE A 182 -7.96 17.57 -24.46
N MET A 183 -6.70 17.20 -24.71
CA MET A 183 -6.31 15.82 -25.05
C MET A 183 -7.10 15.18 -26.21
N GLY A 184 -7.68 16.02 -27.08
CA GLY A 184 -8.41 15.61 -28.28
C GLY A 184 -9.89 15.29 -28.07
N TRP A 185 -10.38 15.23 -26.83
CA TRP A 185 -11.75 14.76 -26.56
C TRP A 185 -12.41 15.36 -25.31
N ILE A 186 -11.64 15.81 -24.31
CA ILE A 186 -12.19 16.24 -23.03
C ILE A 186 -13.06 17.50 -23.25
N PRO A 187 -14.34 17.50 -22.82
CA PRO A 187 -15.20 18.66 -22.98
C PRO A 187 -14.71 19.85 -22.15
N ALA A 188 -15.07 21.07 -22.54
CA ALA A 188 -14.66 22.26 -21.79
C ALA A 188 -15.19 22.24 -20.36
N PHE A 189 -14.38 22.76 -19.43
CA PHE A 189 -14.75 23.03 -18.04
C PHE A 189 -14.15 24.39 -17.64
N ASP A 190 -14.92 25.19 -16.93
CA ASP A 190 -14.48 26.49 -16.40
C ASP A 190 -15.22 26.72 -15.07
N GLY A 191 -14.51 26.51 -13.97
CA GLY A 191 -15.12 26.57 -12.64
C GLY A 191 -14.18 26.14 -11.53
N ALA A 192 -14.77 25.86 -10.37
CA ALA A 192 -14.08 25.24 -9.25
C ALA A 192 -14.49 23.77 -9.16
N VAL A 193 -13.49 22.89 -9.00
CA VAL A 193 -13.69 21.47 -8.74
C VAL A 193 -13.79 21.29 -7.24
N ASP A 194 -14.99 20.95 -6.79
CA ASP A 194 -15.21 20.37 -5.47
C ASP A 194 -14.67 18.94 -5.50
N ASP A 195 -13.75 18.61 -4.60
CA ASP A 195 -13.05 17.33 -4.50
C ASP A 195 -12.33 16.82 -5.75
N VAL A 196 -13.01 16.05 -6.61
CA VAL A 196 -12.42 15.42 -7.79
C VAL A 196 -13.35 15.52 -9.01
N LEU A 197 -12.80 16.03 -10.12
CA LEU A 197 -13.41 15.97 -11.45
C LEU A 197 -12.75 14.86 -12.27
N ILE A 198 -13.55 13.95 -12.83
CA ILE A 198 -13.05 12.87 -13.68
C ILE A 198 -13.63 13.01 -15.09
N ALA A 199 -12.77 13.31 -16.06
CA ALA A 199 -13.15 13.23 -17.46
C ALA A 199 -13.27 11.75 -17.87
N ALA A 200 -14.42 11.33 -18.40
CA ALA A 200 -14.66 9.93 -18.71
C ALA A 200 -15.14 9.71 -20.14
N ARG A 201 -14.65 8.69 -20.83
CA ARG A 201 -15.22 8.22 -22.10
C ARG A 201 -15.14 6.72 -22.30
N VAL A 202 -16.06 6.22 -23.13
CA VAL A 202 -16.02 4.87 -23.69
C VAL A 202 -15.96 5.01 -25.20
N VAL A 203 -14.92 4.45 -25.82
CA VAL A 203 -14.63 4.59 -27.26
C VAL A 203 -13.92 3.34 -27.75
N GLU A 204 -13.97 3.06 -29.05
CA GLU A 204 -13.12 2.01 -29.64
C GLU A 204 -11.64 2.42 -29.54
N LEU A 205 -10.80 1.59 -28.91
CA LEU A 205 -9.37 1.86 -28.74
C LEU A 205 -8.52 0.94 -29.61
N ASP A 206 -8.40 -0.34 -29.25
CA ASP A 206 -7.65 -1.36 -30.00
C ASP A 206 -8.49 -2.57 -30.44
N GLY A 207 -9.78 -2.59 -30.09
CA GLY A 207 -10.72 -3.64 -30.45
C GLY A 207 -10.73 -4.75 -29.39
N PRO A 208 -11.30 -5.93 -29.70
CA PRO A 208 -11.45 -6.96 -28.68
C PRO A 208 -10.11 -7.49 -28.14
N GLY A 209 -9.93 -7.37 -26.82
CA GLY A 209 -8.78 -7.80 -26.04
C GLY A 209 -7.57 -6.89 -26.23
N GLY A 210 -6.84 -6.65 -25.13
CA GLY A 210 -5.71 -5.72 -25.14
C GLY A 210 -5.89 -4.69 -24.04
N LEU A 211 -6.08 -3.43 -24.41
CA LEU A 211 -6.30 -2.33 -23.48
C LEU A 211 -7.76 -2.31 -23.01
N LEU A 212 -8.02 -2.78 -21.79
CA LEU A 212 -9.36 -2.69 -21.19
C LEU A 212 -9.74 -1.24 -20.84
N GLY A 213 -8.80 -0.50 -20.27
CA GLY A 213 -8.96 0.90 -19.96
C GLY A 213 -7.65 1.55 -19.53
N GLN A 214 -7.71 2.87 -19.40
CA GLN A 214 -6.67 3.69 -18.81
C GLN A 214 -7.27 4.76 -17.91
N ALA A 215 -6.79 4.85 -16.68
CA ALA A 215 -7.07 5.97 -15.81
C ALA A 215 -5.83 6.55 -15.12
N GLY A 216 -6.04 7.75 -14.57
CA GLY A 216 -5.13 8.35 -13.61
C GLY A 216 -5.33 9.85 -13.42
N ALA A 217 -4.56 10.39 -12.48
CA ALA A 217 -4.58 11.80 -12.15
C ALA A 217 -3.87 12.66 -13.22
N LEU A 218 -4.51 13.77 -13.59
CA LEU A 218 -3.95 14.80 -14.47
C LEU A 218 -3.41 15.99 -13.67
N ALA A 219 -4.06 16.37 -12.58
CA ALA A 219 -3.66 17.47 -11.73
C ALA A 219 -3.85 17.14 -10.25
N LYS A 220 -2.98 17.73 -9.42
CA LYS A 220 -2.94 17.55 -7.96
C LYS A 220 -2.96 18.89 -7.25
N ARG A 221 -3.53 18.90 -6.06
CA ARG A 221 -3.57 20.06 -5.16
C ARG A 221 -2.15 20.43 -4.75
N ALA A 222 -1.77 21.69 -4.92
CA ALA A 222 -0.41 22.13 -4.59
C ALA A 222 -0.13 22.11 -3.09
N SER A 223 -1.16 22.28 -2.25
CA SER A 223 -1.07 22.31 -0.79
C SER A 223 -0.73 20.96 -0.17
N SER A 224 -1.25 19.88 -0.77
CA SER A 224 -1.41 18.60 -0.06
C SER A 224 -1.14 17.37 -0.94
N GLY A 225 -1.17 17.54 -2.28
CA GLY A 225 -0.72 16.53 -3.23
C GLY A 225 -1.79 15.53 -3.68
N GLU A 226 -3.02 15.62 -3.18
CA GLU A 226 -4.13 14.79 -3.63
C GLU A 226 -4.60 15.20 -5.04
N PRO A 227 -4.96 14.24 -5.90
CA PRO A 227 -5.59 14.54 -7.18
C PRO A 227 -6.89 15.31 -7.03
N TYR A 228 -7.13 16.26 -7.93
CA TYR A 228 -8.45 16.94 -8.06
C TYR A 228 -8.99 16.89 -9.50
N PHE A 229 -8.16 16.51 -10.48
CA PHE A 229 -8.59 16.31 -11.85
C PHE A 229 -7.90 15.09 -12.42
N GLY A 230 -8.67 14.19 -13.03
CA GLY A 230 -8.16 12.99 -13.69
C GLY A 230 -8.99 12.62 -14.92
N LEU A 231 -8.58 11.54 -15.57
CA LEU A 231 -9.30 10.98 -16.70
C LEU A 231 -9.47 9.47 -16.56
N MET A 232 -10.48 8.94 -17.24
CA MET A 232 -10.67 7.51 -17.50
C MET A 232 -11.13 7.29 -18.94
N GLU A 233 -10.51 6.36 -19.65
CA GLU A 233 -10.91 5.93 -20.99
C GLU A 233 -10.99 4.42 -21.03
N PHE A 234 -12.02 3.88 -21.68
CA PHE A 234 -12.25 2.44 -21.74
C PHE A 234 -12.54 2.00 -23.17
N ASP A 235 -12.10 0.79 -23.54
CA ASP A 235 -12.39 0.22 -24.86
C ASP A 235 -13.82 -0.32 -24.92
N ALA A 236 -14.65 0.32 -25.75
CA ALA A 236 -16.03 -0.09 -26.01
C ALA A 236 -16.14 -1.56 -26.45
N ALA A 237 -15.13 -2.09 -27.16
CA ALA A 237 -15.12 -3.46 -27.66
C ALA A 237 -15.07 -4.51 -26.55
N ASP A 238 -14.43 -4.19 -25.42
CA ASP A 238 -14.25 -5.10 -24.28
C ASP A 238 -15.30 -4.89 -23.19
N LEU A 239 -15.75 -3.65 -22.99
CA LEU A 239 -16.69 -3.31 -21.92
C LEU A 239 -18.05 -4.00 -22.06
N ALA A 240 -18.45 -4.38 -23.28
CA ALA A 240 -19.69 -5.13 -23.49
C ALA A 240 -19.64 -6.53 -22.83
N ASP A 241 -18.49 -7.19 -22.88
CA ASP A 241 -18.31 -8.53 -22.27
C ASP A 241 -18.25 -8.42 -20.75
N TYR A 242 -17.56 -7.42 -20.20
CA TYR A 242 -17.55 -7.13 -18.76
C TYR A 242 -18.93 -6.75 -18.23
N ALA A 243 -19.71 -5.98 -18.99
CA ALA A 243 -21.09 -5.66 -18.63
C ALA A 243 -21.96 -6.92 -18.60
N ALA A 244 -21.79 -7.82 -19.58
CA ALA A 244 -22.52 -9.09 -19.64
C ALA A 244 -22.09 -10.07 -18.53
N ALA A 245 -20.83 -10.03 -18.10
CA ALA A 245 -20.30 -10.82 -16.99
C ALA A 245 -20.67 -10.25 -15.60
N GLY A 246 -21.10 -8.98 -15.53
CA GLY A 246 -21.38 -8.28 -14.28
C GLY A 246 -20.14 -7.71 -13.59
N GLU A 247 -19.02 -7.62 -14.31
CA GLU A 247 -17.69 -7.23 -13.81
C GLU A 247 -17.35 -5.76 -14.17
N LEU A 248 -18.20 -5.09 -14.95
CA LEU A 248 -17.95 -3.72 -15.44
C LEU A 248 -17.76 -2.71 -14.31
N VAL A 249 -18.57 -2.80 -13.25
CA VAL A 249 -18.49 -1.83 -12.14
C VAL A 249 -17.17 -1.97 -11.43
N ASP A 250 -16.72 -3.19 -11.14
CA ASP A 250 -15.46 -3.45 -10.45
C ASP A 250 -14.26 -2.91 -11.24
N LEU A 251 -14.24 -3.16 -12.56
CA LEU A 251 -13.23 -2.58 -13.45
C LEU A 251 -13.21 -1.03 -13.39
N ILE A 252 -14.38 -0.38 -13.39
CA ILE A 252 -14.43 1.09 -13.28
C ILE A 252 -14.02 1.56 -11.88
N VAL A 253 -14.35 0.83 -10.81
CA VAL A 253 -13.91 1.14 -9.45
C VAL A 253 -12.39 1.06 -9.37
N HIS A 254 -11.77 0.02 -9.93
CA HIS A 254 -10.32 -0.13 -10.03
C HIS A 254 -9.67 1.10 -10.67
N GLU A 255 -10.09 1.45 -11.89
CA GLU A 255 -9.55 2.58 -12.64
C GLU A 255 -9.75 3.92 -11.91
N MET A 256 -10.90 4.10 -11.28
CA MET A 256 -11.17 5.29 -10.47
C MET A 256 -10.25 5.36 -9.25
N GLY A 257 -9.80 4.23 -8.70
CA GLY A 257 -8.76 4.17 -7.67
C GLY A 257 -7.44 4.77 -8.12
N HIS A 258 -7.04 4.55 -9.38
CA HIS A 258 -5.86 5.21 -9.96
C HIS A 258 -6.02 6.72 -10.08
N VAL A 259 -7.22 7.21 -10.39
CA VAL A 259 -7.51 8.66 -10.38
C VAL A 259 -7.33 9.26 -8.99
N LEU A 260 -7.75 8.55 -7.93
CA LEU A 260 -7.57 8.96 -6.53
C LEU A 260 -6.10 8.88 -6.05
N GLY A 261 -5.22 8.31 -6.87
CA GLY A 261 -3.78 8.28 -6.65
C GLY A 261 -3.24 6.97 -6.08
N ILE A 262 -3.99 5.88 -6.21
CA ILE A 262 -3.46 4.53 -6.01
C ILE A 262 -2.58 4.16 -7.22
N GLY A 263 -1.49 3.44 -6.99
CA GLY A 263 -0.56 3.06 -8.06
C GLY A 263 0.48 4.13 -8.36
N PHE A 264 0.60 4.60 -9.59
CA PHE A 264 1.75 5.42 -10.03
C PHE A 264 2.06 6.64 -9.15
N ASN A 265 1.06 7.27 -8.54
CA ASN A 265 1.28 8.40 -7.65
C ASN A 265 2.08 8.00 -6.40
N TRP A 266 1.86 6.83 -5.81
CA TRP A 266 2.64 6.38 -4.65
C TRP A 266 4.12 6.14 -4.98
N VAL A 267 4.44 5.86 -6.26
CA VAL A 267 5.83 5.70 -6.72
C VAL A 267 6.50 7.07 -6.75
N GLY A 268 5.81 8.07 -7.32
CA GLY A 268 6.28 9.45 -7.33
C GLY A 268 6.41 10.08 -5.93
N GLU A 269 5.63 9.59 -4.97
CA GLU A 269 5.68 10.01 -3.56
C GLU A 269 6.74 9.28 -2.72
N GLY A 270 7.48 8.33 -3.31
CA GLY A 270 8.51 7.56 -2.58
C GLY A 270 7.94 6.56 -1.57
N ARG A 271 6.72 6.06 -1.80
CA ARG A 271 6.08 5.06 -0.92
C ARG A 271 6.38 3.61 -1.27
N VAL A 272 7.21 3.40 -2.30
CA VAL A 272 7.62 2.07 -2.75
C VAL A 272 9.12 1.91 -2.52
N ASP A 273 9.48 0.99 -1.64
CA ASP A 273 10.85 0.57 -1.40
C ASP A 273 11.24 -0.52 -2.43
N ASP A 274 12.53 -0.71 -2.68
CA ASP A 274 13.07 -1.78 -3.53
C ASP A 274 12.45 -1.88 -4.95
N LEU A 275 12.11 -0.73 -5.54
CA LEU A 275 11.39 -0.59 -6.81
C LEU A 275 11.95 -1.43 -7.97
N LEU A 276 13.26 -1.70 -8.00
CA LEU A 276 13.92 -2.43 -9.10
C LEU A 276 14.05 -3.94 -8.87
N THR A 277 13.78 -4.44 -7.67
CA THR A 277 14.01 -5.83 -7.29
C THR A 277 12.73 -6.49 -6.79
N ASN A 278 12.30 -6.15 -5.58
CA ASN A 278 11.12 -6.70 -4.93
C ASN A 278 10.34 -5.55 -4.29
N PRO A 279 9.55 -4.80 -5.09
CA PRO A 279 8.89 -3.61 -4.62
C PRO A 279 7.94 -3.92 -3.47
N THR A 280 7.98 -3.09 -2.43
CA THR A 280 7.06 -3.16 -1.29
C THR A 280 6.61 -1.77 -0.88
N TYR A 281 5.39 -1.67 -0.36
CA TYR A 281 4.79 -0.40 0.02
C TYR A 281 5.09 -0.06 1.48
N ASN A 282 5.52 1.17 1.75
CA ASN A 282 6.05 1.59 3.05
C ASN A 282 5.10 2.45 3.90
N GLY A 283 3.85 2.65 3.44
CA GLY A 283 2.85 3.41 4.20
C GLY A 283 2.36 2.65 5.45
N PRO A 284 2.31 3.31 6.62
CA PRO A 284 2.00 2.66 7.89
C PRO A 284 0.59 2.05 7.96
N ALA A 285 -0.43 2.73 7.44
CA ALA A 285 -1.81 2.25 7.53
C ALA A 285 -2.05 1.03 6.64
N ALA A 286 -1.58 1.03 5.38
CA ALA A 286 -1.69 -0.15 4.53
C ALA A 286 -0.94 -1.35 5.11
N ASN A 287 0.24 -1.12 5.70
CA ASN A 287 1.03 -2.18 6.34
C ASN A 287 0.33 -2.78 7.56
N ALA A 288 -0.29 -1.96 8.42
CA ALA A 288 -1.06 -2.47 9.55
C ALA A 288 -2.28 -3.28 9.09
N ALA A 289 -3.01 -2.83 8.06
CA ALA A 289 -4.09 -3.61 7.46
C ALA A 289 -3.59 -4.93 6.84
N TRP A 290 -2.41 -4.94 6.22
CA TRP A 290 -1.78 -6.15 5.69
C TRP A 290 -1.43 -7.16 6.80
N HIS A 291 -0.90 -6.70 7.94
CA HIS A 291 -0.64 -7.54 9.09
C HIS A 291 -1.92 -8.08 9.75
N GLU A 292 -3.01 -7.28 9.78
CA GLU A 292 -4.33 -7.75 10.22
C GLU A 292 -4.83 -8.94 9.40
N LEU A 293 -4.50 -8.99 8.10
CA LEU A 293 -4.82 -10.11 7.21
C LEU A 293 -3.88 -11.33 7.35
N GLY A 294 -2.90 -11.28 8.25
CA GLY A 294 -1.90 -12.33 8.46
C GLY A 294 -0.66 -12.20 7.57
N GLY A 295 -0.51 -11.06 6.90
CA GLY A 295 0.69 -10.70 6.15
C GLY A 295 1.93 -10.54 7.05
N THR A 296 3.11 -10.61 6.44
CA THR A 296 4.39 -10.37 7.14
C THR A 296 5.24 -9.38 6.36
N GLY A 297 5.98 -8.52 7.07
CA GLY A 297 6.81 -7.51 6.42
C GLY A 297 5.97 -6.46 5.69
N GLN A 298 6.58 -5.70 4.79
CA GLN A 298 5.85 -4.66 4.06
C GLN A 298 4.92 -5.25 2.99
N VAL A 299 3.85 -4.52 2.66
CA VAL A 299 2.87 -4.95 1.64
C VAL A 299 3.57 -5.20 0.29
N PRO A 300 3.44 -6.40 -0.28
CA PRO A 300 3.89 -6.72 -1.63
C PRO A 300 3.28 -5.84 -2.72
N VAL A 301 4.13 -5.15 -3.48
CA VAL A 301 3.74 -4.41 -4.69
C VAL A 301 4.11 -5.26 -5.93
N GLU A 302 3.34 -5.14 -7.00
CA GLU A 302 3.54 -5.93 -8.22
C GLU A 302 4.95 -5.72 -8.80
N ASP A 303 5.67 -6.82 -9.02
CA ASP A 303 7.07 -6.86 -9.43
C ASP A 303 7.25 -7.29 -10.89
N GLN A 304 6.16 -7.70 -11.54
CA GLN A 304 6.09 -8.20 -12.90
C GLN A 304 5.18 -7.33 -13.78
N GLY A 305 5.13 -7.67 -15.08
CA GLY A 305 4.33 -6.93 -16.06
C GLY A 305 5.12 -5.79 -16.71
N ASP A 306 4.42 -4.98 -17.48
CA ASP A 306 4.99 -3.80 -18.13
C ASP A 306 5.01 -2.60 -17.18
N VAL A 307 5.27 -1.41 -17.74
CA VAL A 307 5.23 -0.17 -16.96
C VAL A 307 3.83 0.15 -16.46
N GLY A 308 2.74 -0.26 -17.12
CA GLY A 308 1.38 -0.05 -16.62
C GLY A 308 1.07 -0.90 -15.39
N THR A 309 1.60 -2.12 -15.34
CA THR A 309 1.31 -3.07 -14.26
C THR A 309 2.29 -2.98 -13.08
N ARG A 310 3.59 -3.00 -13.37
CA ARG A 310 4.64 -3.12 -12.34
C ARG A 310 4.70 -1.86 -11.48
N ALA A 311 4.81 -2.04 -10.18
CA ALA A 311 4.85 -0.97 -9.18
C ALA A 311 3.57 -0.11 -9.04
N ALA A 312 2.55 -0.32 -9.88
CA ALA A 312 1.30 0.42 -9.87
C ALA A 312 0.15 -0.33 -9.17
N HIS A 313 0.37 -1.59 -8.83
CA HIS A 313 -0.66 -2.48 -8.29
C HIS A 313 -0.14 -3.26 -7.08
N TRP A 314 -1.06 -3.83 -6.30
CA TRP A 314 -0.69 -4.89 -5.37
C TRP A 314 -0.25 -6.14 -6.12
N ARG A 315 0.61 -6.93 -5.48
CA ARG A 315 1.14 -8.14 -6.08
C ARG A 315 0.05 -9.17 -6.30
N GLU A 316 -0.23 -9.49 -7.56
CA GLU A 316 -1.26 -10.45 -7.96
C GLU A 316 -1.06 -11.83 -7.31
N SER A 317 0.18 -12.31 -7.26
CA SER A 317 0.51 -13.61 -6.66
C SER A 317 0.29 -13.69 -5.14
N THR A 318 0.08 -12.54 -4.49
CA THR A 318 -0.23 -12.42 -3.06
C THR A 318 -1.70 -12.12 -2.82
N PHE A 319 -2.30 -11.29 -3.65
CA PHE A 319 -3.63 -10.73 -3.42
C PHE A 319 -4.75 -11.36 -4.27
N ALA A 320 -4.44 -11.97 -5.42
CA ALA A 320 -5.42 -12.52 -6.34
C ALA A 320 -6.56 -11.51 -6.63
N ASN A 321 -7.79 -11.80 -6.18
CA ASN A 321 -8.99 -10.99 -6.46
C ASN A 321 -9.13 -9.72 -5.59
N GLU A 322 -8.03 -9.15 -5.10
CA GLU A 322 -8.09 -7.82 -4.50
C GLU A 322 -8.20 -6.77 -5.62
N LEU A 323 -9.08 -5.80 -5.44
CA LEU A 323 -9.47 -4.84 -6.48
C LEU A 323 -8.29 -4.19 -7.20
N MET A 324 -7.22 -3.81 -6.50
CA MET A 324 -6.09 -3.06 -7.03
C MET A 324 -4.87 -3.95 -7.38
N THR A 325 -5.06 -5.24 -7.61
CA THR A 325 -4.07 -6.03 -8.37
C THR A 325 -4.10 -5.64 -9.84
N GLY A 326 -3.11 -6.02 -10.65
CA GLY A 326 -3.01 -5.55 -12.04
C GLY A 326 -3.77 -6.37 -13.08
N TYR A 327 -4.54 -7.37 -12.67
CA TYR A 327 -5.17 -8.34 -13.57
C TYR A 327 -6.62 -8.55 -13.17
N ALA A 328 -7.52 -8.40 -14.13
CA ALA A 328 -8.95 -8.50 -13.86
C ALA A 328 -9.31 -9.91 -13.36
N ASP A 329 -10.08 -9.92 -12.29
CA ASP A 329 -10.56 -11.12 -11.62
C ASP A 329 -12.08 -11.14 -11.55
N SER A 330 -12.65 -12.33 -11.42
CA SER A 330 -14.07 -12.44 -11.04
C SER A 330 -14.19 -12.21 -9.53
N ASP A 331 -15.19 -11.45 -9.08
CA ASP A 331 -15.44 -11.18 -7.66
C ASP A 331 -14.34 -10.36 -6.99
N GLU A 332 -14.02 -9.19 -7.57
CA GLU A 332 -13.01 -8.28 -7.03
C GLU A 332 -13.44 -7.68 -5.69
N ARG A 333 -12.50 -7.53 -4.77
CA ARG A 333 -12.74 -7.09 -3.39
C ARG A 333 -11.88 -5.90 -3.05
N LEU A 334 -12.49 -4.79 -2.65
CA LEU A 334 -11.77 -3.64 -2.12
C LEU A 334 -11.35 -3.92 -0.67
N SER A 335 -10.06 -4.18 -0.45
CA SER A 335 -9.57 -4.53 0.88
C SER A 335 -9.28 -3.31 1.77
N ARG A 336 -9.18 -3.57 3.08
CA ARG A 336 -8.65 -2.60 4.06
C ARG A 336 -7.23 -2.14 3.72
N VAL A 337 -6.44 -2.94 2.99
CA VAL A 337 -5.07 -2.56 2.56
C VAL A 337 -5.12 -1.41 1.58
N THR A 338 -5.99 -1.50 0.56
CA THR A 338 -6.21 -0.43 -0.41
C THR A 338 -6.75 0.84 0.25
N ILE A 339 -7.74 0.71 1.13
CA ILE A 339 -8.27 1.86 1.88
C ILE A 339 -7.19 2.47 2.81
N GLY A 340 -6.35 1.64 3.43
CA GLY A 340 -5.21 2.10 4.23
C GLY A 340 -4.19 2.87 3.39
N ALA A 341 -3.97 2.50 2.13
CA ALA A 341 -3.08 3.24 1.23
C ALA A 341 -3.62 4.64 0.91
N LEU A 342 -4.94 4.83 0.82
CA LEU A 342 -5.55 6.16 0.73
C LEU A 342 -5.34 6.96 2.03
N ALA A 343 -5.53 6.34 3.20
CA ALA A 343 -5.26 6.99 4.48
C ALA A 343 -3.81 7.48 4.58
N ASP A 344 -2.85 6.67 4.13
CA ASP A 344 -1.43 7.02 4.10
C ASP A 344 -1.13 8.25 3.22
N ARG A 345 -1.98 8.53 2.23
CA ARG A 345 -1.92 9.71 1.35
C ARG A 345 -2.58 10.95 1.95
N GLY A 346 -3.29 10.83 3.06
CA GLY A 346 -3.96 11.95 3.74
C GLY A 346 -5.49 11.93 3.66
N TYR A 347 -6.09 11.00 2.90
CA TYR A 347 -7.54 10.87 2.80
C TYR A 347 -8.17 10.50 4.15
N GLY A 348 -9.33 11.07 4.43
CA GLY A 348 -10.25 10.61 5.44
C GLY A 348 -11.05 9.44 4.96
N VAL A 349 -10.71 8.27 5.49
CA VAL A 349 -11.30 7.02 5.04
C VAL A 349 -12.22 6.38 6.09
N GLU A 350 -13.23 5.68 5.59
CA GLU A 350 -14.01 4.71 6.34
C GLU A 350 -13.50 3.30 6.08
N LEU A 351 -12.68 2.77 6.99
CA LEU A 351 -12.11 1.43 6.84
C LEU A 351 -13.15 0.31 6.92
N SER A 352 -14.33 0.58 7.51
CA SER A 352 -15.44 -0.39 7.48
C SER A 352 -16.15 -0.45 6.14
N ALA A 353 -15.82 0.44 5.19
CA ALA A 353 -16.34 0.37 3.83
C ALA A 353 -15.61 -0.70 2.98
N ALA A 354 -14.52 -1.29 3.48
CA ALA A 354 -13.86 -2.41 2.82
C ALA A 354 -14.82 -3.60 2.64
N ASP A 355 -14.62 -4.35 1.58
CA ASP A 355 -15.27 -5.64 1.41
C ASP A 355 -14.66 -6.67 2.36
N ASP A 356 -15.44 -7.71 2.68
CA ASP A 356 -14.92 -8.89 3.36
C ASP A 356 -13.84 -9.53 2.46
N TYR A 357 -12.60 -9.49 2.93
CA TYR A 357 -11.45 -9.96 2.16
C TYR A 357 -10.46 -10.72 3.06
N THR A 358 -9.90 -11.79 2.53
CA THR A 358 -8.87 -12.60 3.20
C THR A 358 -7.81 -12.98 2.18
N LEU A 359 -6.55 -13.06 2.61
CA LEU A 359 -5.49 -13.51 1.71
C LEU A 359 -5.77 -14.93 1.19
N PRO A 360 -5.47 -15.21 -0.09
CA PRO A 360 -5.55 -16.55 -0.64
C PRO A 360 -4.74 -17.54 0.20
N ALA A 361 -5.31 -18.73 0.47
CA ALA A 361 -4.66 -19.75 1.29
C ALA A 361 -3.28 -20.18 0.69
N PRO A 362 -2.19 -20.25 1.47
CA PRO A 362 -0.83 -20.49 0.94
C PRO A 362 -0.51 -21.90 0.39
N TRP A 363 -1.47 -22.67 -0.12
CA TRP A 363 -1.23 -24.10 -0.49
C TRP A 363 -2.07 -24.66 -1.64
N ALA A 364 -2.80 -23.83 -2.38
CA ALA A 364 -3.09 -24.13 -3.78
C ALA A 364 -2.26 -23.14 -4.58
N GLY A 365 -1.23 -23.61 -5.29
CA GLY A 365 -0.32 -22.74 -6.01
C GLY A 365 -1.07 -21.63 -6.72
N ALA A 366 -0.84 -20.39 -6.29
CA ALA A 366 -1.11 -19.19 -7.06
C ALA A 366 -0.15 -19.15 -8.26
N ALA A 367 -0.12 -20.25 -9.01
CA ALA A 367 0.27 -20.22 -10.39
C ALA A 367 -0.76 -19.32 -11.06
N ARG A 368 -0.27 -18.21 -11.61
CA ARG A 368 -0.98 -17.36 -12.56
C ARG A 368 -1.99 -18.20 -13.34
N ARG A 369 -3.27 -17.82 -13.34
CA ARG A 369 -4.17 -18.33 -14.38
C ARG A 369 -3.67 -17.76 -15.70
N ALA A 370 -3.07 -18.61 -16.54
CA ALA A 370 -2.59 -18.19 -17.85
C ALA A 370 -3.75 -17.66 -18.70
N GLY A 371 -3.58 -16.50 -19.34
CA GLY A 371 -4.56 -15.91 -20.26
C GLY A 371 -5.37 -14.72 -19.73
N ARG A 372 -4.95 -14.06 -18.64
CA ARG A 372 -5.61 -12.84 -18.12
C ARG A 372 -5.12 -11.59 -18.84
N ALA A 373 -6.06 -10.71 -19.18
CA ALA A 373 -5.73 -9.36 -19.64
C ALA A 373 -5.31 -8.50 -18.44
N PRO A 374 -4.24 -7.69 -18.56
CA PRO A 374 -3.96 -6.65 -17.59
C PRO A 374 -5.13 -5.65 -17.56
N GLN A 375 -5.51 -5.16 -16.37
CA GLN A 375 -6.55 -4.12 -16.24
C GLN A 375 -6.12 -2.81 -16.90
N HIS A 376 -4.82 -2.52 -16.80
CA HIS A 376 -4.22 -1.28 -17.30
C HIS A 376 -2.93 -1.55 -18.08
N THR A 377 -2.75 -0.88 -19.23
CA THR A 377 -1.50 -1.01 -20.01
C THR A 377 -0.70 0.29 -20.14
N THR A 378 -1.28 1.47 -19.83
CA THR A 378 -0.59 2.77 -20.03
C THR A 378 -0.92 3.80 -18.95
N PRO A 379 0.01 4.09 -18.01
CA PRO A 379 -0.13 5.12 -16.97
C PRO A 379 -0.50 6.48 -17.54
N VAL A 380 -1.53 7.11 -16.98
CA VAL A 380 -1.79 8.53 -17.24
C VAL A 380 -0.77 9.35 -16.45
N ALA A 381 0.04 10.13 -17.16
CA ALA A 381 1.02 11.00 -16.54
C ALA A 381 0.37 12.31 -16.08
N LEU A 382 0.81 12.79 -14.90
CA LEU A 382 0.47 14.12 -14.42
C LEU A 382 0.90 15.18 -15.43
N LEU A 383 0.06 16.21 -15.56
CA LEU A 383 0.36 17.34 -16.42
C LEU A 383 1.49 18.18 -15.79
N PRO A 384 2.41 18.73 -16.61
CA PRO A 384 3.35 19.75 -16.17
C PRO A 384 2.63 20.93 -15.49
N GLU A 385 3.26 21.47 -14.44
CA GLU A 385 2.74 22.65 -13.75
C GLU A 385 2.44 23.80 -14.74
N GLY A 386 1.24 24.39 -14.62
CA GLY A 386 0.80 25.51 -15.46
C GLY A 386 0.27 25.15 -16.85
N MET A 387 0.17 23.87 -17.20
CA MET A 387 -0.47 23.43 -18.46
C MET A 387 -1.98 23.72 -18.46
N LEU A 388 -2.63 23.50 -17.32
CA LEU A 388 -3.98 23.97 -17.04
C LEU A 388 -3.86 25.23 -16.19
N LYS A 389 -4.57 26.29 -16.57
CA LYS A 389 -4.62 27.53 -15.80
C LYS A 389 -5.87 27.46 -14.90
N GLY A 390 -5.69 27.80 -13.63
CA GLY A 390 -6.78 28.26 -12.77
C GLY A 390 -7.11 29.73 -13.04
#